data_AF-A0A1W7R9D4-F1
#
_entry.id   AF-A0A1W7R9D4-F1
#
_cell.length_a   1.000
_cell.length_b   1.000
_cell.length_c   1.000
_cell.angle_alpha   90.00
_cell.angle_beta   90.00
_cell.angle_gamma   90.00
#
_symmetry.space_group_name_H-M   'P 1'
#
loop_
_entity.id
_entity.type
_entity.pdbx_description
1 polymer ?
#
loop_
_entity_poly.entity_id
_entity_poly.type
_entity_poly.pdbx_seq_one_letter_code
_entity_poly.pdbx_strand_id
1 'polypeptide(L)'
;MERIMYLFACLNFLLVFRMLHGEEACYSFGGGQVYPQESTKSSGHSLHWSKAQISKPAPDWQGTAIVKGEFKEMKLKDFLGKYLVFFFYPLDFTFVCPTEIVAFSDRIQEFRAINTEVVACSIDSPFTHLAWINTPRKVGGLGPINIPLLSDVTHQIAKDYGVYLEDLGHTLRGLFIIDGRGILRQITMNDLPVGRSVDETLRLVQAFQYTDKHGEVCPAGWKPGGATIIPNPEDKLKYFSKMNE
;
A
#
# COMPACT_ATOMS: atom_id res chain seq x y z
N MET A 1 3.62 38.38 -56.76
CA MET A 1 3.89 39.24 -55.59
C MET A 1 2.74 39.12 -54.61
N GLU A 2 2.61 37.95 -53.98
CA GLU A 2 3.25 37.60 -52.71
C GLU A 2 2.42 37.91 -51.45
N ARG A 3 1.24 38.54 -51.56
CA ARG A 3 0.35 38.78 -50.39
C ARG A 3 -0.88 37.88 -50.26
N ILE A 4 -1.26 37.11 -51.28
CA ILE A 4 -2.48 36.27 -51.22
C ILE A 4 -2.17 34.79 -50.90
N MET A 5 -0.93 34.34 -51.11
CA MET A 5 -0.52 32.95 -50.82
C MET A 5 -0.22 32.69 -49.34
N TYR A 6 0.04 33.73 -48.55
CA TYR A 6 0.28 33.60 -47.10
C TYR A 6 -1.03 33.48 -46.27
N LEU A 7 -2.17 33.92 -46.80
CA LEU A 7 -3.44 33.86 -46.05
C LEU A 7 -4.04 32.45 -45.99
N PHE A 8 -3.83 31.63 -47.03
CA PHE A 8 -4.30 30.24 -47.05
C PHE A 8 -3.40 29.25 -46.30
N ALA A 9 -2.11 29.57 -46.13
CA ALA A 9 -1.20 28.78 -45.32
C ALA A 9 -1.45 28.94 -43.81
N CYS A 10 -1.84 30.15 -43.36
CA CYS A 10 -2.16 30.39 -41.94
C CYS A 10 -3.47 29.74 -41.49
N LEU A 11 -4.46 29.59 -42.38
CA LEU A 11 -5.76 29.01 -42.00
C LEU A 11 -5.70 27.49 -41.81
N ASN A 12 -4.85 26.78 -42.56
CA ASN A 12 -4.64 25.35 -42.38
C ASN A 12 -3.70 25.01 -41.21
N PHE A 13 -2.82 25.93 -40.80
CA PHE A 13 -2.00 25.71 -39.59
C PHE A 13 -2.83 25.87 -38.29
N LEU A 14 -3.84 26.73 -38.29
CA LEU A 14 -4.78 26.91 -37.18
C LEU A 14 -5.79 25.76 -37.03
N LEU A 15 -6.08 25.02 -38.11
CA LEU A 15 -6.97 23.86 -38.06
C LEU A 15 -6.27 22.57 -37.64
N VAL A 16 -4.97 22.42 -37.93
CA VAL A 16 -4.17 21.26 -37.48
C VAL A 16 -3.77 21.38 -36.00
N PHE A 17 -3.60 22.60 -35.47
CA PHE A 17 -3.31 22.78 -34.04
C PHE A 17 -4.50 22.47 -33.12
N ARG A 18 -5.72 22.43 -33.65
CA ARG A 18 -6.94 22.05 -32.89
C ARG A 18 -7.15 20.54 -32.74
N MET A 19 -6.33 19.69 -33.35
CA MET A 19 -6.43 18.23 -33.22
C MET A 19 -5.37 17.57 -32.32
N LEU A 20 -4.48 18.36 -31.68
CA LEU A 20 -3.40 17.83 -30.83
C LEU A 20 -3.55 18.12 -29.33
N HIS A 21 -4.68 18.67 -28.89
CA HIS A 21 -5.04 18.64 -27.46
C HIS A 21 -6.06 17.52 -27.26
N GLY A 22 -5.53 16.29 -27.21
CA GLY A 22 -6.25 15.17 -26.63
C GLY A 22 -6.62 15.52 -25.19
N GLU A 23 -7.82 15.13 -24.81
CA GLU A 23 -8.43 15.35 -23.49
C GLU A 23 -7.53 14.79 -22.36
N GLU A 24 -6.68 15.62 -21.75
CA GLU A 24 -6.26 15.40 -20.37
C GLU A 24 -7.42 15.77 -19.45
N ALA A 25 -8.45 14.92 -19.44
CA ALA A 25 -9.56 15.05 -18.51
C ALA A 25 -9.07 14.66 -17.10
N CYS A 26 -8.61 15.64 -16.33
CA CYS A 26 -8.45 15.49 -14.89
C CYS A 26 -9.84 15.30 -14.26
N TYR A 27 -10.13 14.07 -13.86
CA TYR A 27 -11.35 13.76 -13.14
C TYR A 27 -11.26 14.29 -11.71
N SER A 28 -12.14 15.21 -11.33
CA SER A 28 -12.32 15.67 -9.95
C SER A 28 -13.64 15.14 -9.40
N PHE A 29 -13.58 14.43 -8.28
CA PHE A 29 -14.77 13.92 -7.60
C PHE A 29 -14.77 14.45 -6.15
N GLY A 30 -15.86 15.13 -5.76
CA GLY A 30 -16.26 15.33 -4.36
C GLY A 30 -15.18 15.82 -3.38
N GLY A 31 -14.27 16.70 -3.82
CA GLY A 31 -13.27 17.34 -2.94
C GLY A 31 -11.83 16.83 -3.07
N GLY A 32 -11.55 15.89 -3.99
CA GLY A 32 -10.19 15.43 -4.29
C GLY A 32 -9.89 15.38 -5.78
N GLN A 33 -8.62 15.61 -6.14
CA GLN A 33 -8.07 15.37 -7.48
C GLN A 33 -7.54 13.92 -7.55
N VAL A 34 -7.70 13.25 -8.69
CA VAL A 34 -7.20 11.88 -8.90
C VAL A 34 -5.67 11.83 -8.94
N TYR A 35 -5.03 12.91 -9.39
CA TYR A 35 -3.57 13.07 -9.38
C TYR A 35 -3.17 14.02 -8.26
N PRO A 36 -2.05 13.75 -7.55
CA PRO A 36 -1.47 14.74 -6.67
C PRO A 36 -1.15 15.99 -7.49
N GLN A 37 -1.73 17.14 -7.12
CA GLN A 37 -1.26 18.39 -7.69
C GLN A 37 0.15 18.62 -7.16
N GLU A 38 1.08 18.95 -8.06
CA GLU A 38 2.37 19.50 -7.67
C GLU A 38 2.10 20.67 -6.73
N SER A 39 2.50 20.54 -5.47
CA SER A 39 2.44 21.67 -4.56
C SER A 39 3.39 22.72 -5.14
N THR A 40 2.88 23.93 -5.39
CA THR A 40 3.70 25.07 -5.82
C THR A 40 4.72 25.52 -4.76
N LYS A 41 4.82 24.79 -3.64
CA LYS A 41 5.69 25.08 -2.49
C LYS A 41 7.02 24.33 -2.48
N SER A 42 7.31 23.45 -3.43
CA SER A 42 8.54 22.64 -3.38
C SER A 42 9.23 22.52 -4.74
N SER A 43 9.80 23.61 -5.23
CA SER A 43 10.77 23.60 -6.33
C SER A 43 12.19 23.21 -5.87
N GLY A 44 12.29 22.31 -4.88
CA GLY A 44 13.55 21.82 -4.32
C GLY A 44 13.57 20.30 -4.20
N HIS A 45 14.77 19.71 -4.24
CA HIS A 45 14.96 18.29 -3.90
C HIS A 45 14.54 18.08 -2.42
N SER A 46 13.38 17.46 -2.20
CA SER A 46 12.97 17.02 -0.87
C SER A 46 13.66 15.69 -0.56
N LEU A 47 14.43 15.63 0.54
CA LEU A 47 15.01 14.39 1.02
C LEU A 47 13.89 13.51 1.58
N HIS A 48 13.61 12.39 0.89
CA HIS A 48 12.77 11.34 1.46
C HIS A 48 13.60 10.56 2.51
N TRP A 49 13.10 10.52 3.74
CA TRP A 49 13.75 9.83 4.85
C TRP A 49 12.82 8.79 5.44
N SER A 50 13.38 7.62 5.79
CA SER A 50 12.65 6.51 6.43
C SER A 50 13.59 5.67 7.27
N LYS A 51 13.08 5.14 8.39
CA LYS A 51 13.77 4.10 9.17
C LYS A 51 13.49 2.70 8.60
N ALA A 52 12.45 2.54 7.78
CA ALA A 52 12.06 1.24 7.23
C ALA A 52 13.05 0.79 6.14
N GLN A 53 13.76 -0.30 6.42
CA GLN A 53 14.72 -0.91 5.49
C GLN A 53 14.47 -2.41 5.41
N ILE A 54 14.24 -2.93 4.20
CA ILE A 54 14.10 -4.38 3.98
C ILE A 54 15.37 -5.08 4.47
N SER A 55 15.21 -6.27 5.08
CA SER A 55 16.24 -7.07 5.76
C SER A 55 16.71 -6.54 7.12
N LYS A 56 16.22 -5.39 7.57
CA LYS A 56 16.51 -4.84 8.91
C LYS A 56 15.28 -5.01 9.83
N PRO A 57 15.46 -4.89 11.16
CA PRO A 57 14.34 -4.80 12.08
C PRO A 57 13.37 -3.69 11.63
N ALA A 58 12.07 -3.99 11.62
CA ALA A 58 11.05 -3.00 11.33
C ALA A 58 11.07 -1.88 12.39
N PRO A 59 10.80 -0.62 12.03
CA PRO A 59 10.75 0.47 13.00
C PRO A 59 9.73 0.17 14.10
N ASP A 60 10.16 0.26 15.36
CA ASP A 60 9.30 0.00 16.52
C ASP A 60 8.17 1.02 16.58
N TRP A 61 6.99 0.58 16.99
CA TRP A 61 5.84 1.46 17.18
C TRP A 61 4.99 1.00 18.36
N GLN A 62 4.30 1.96 18.94
CA GLN A 62 3.29 1.74 19.96
C GLN A 62 2.21 2.80 19.83
N GLY A 63 0.97 2.43 20.10
CA GLY A 63 -0.14 3.38 20.10
C GLY A 63 -1.47 2.72 20.47
N THR A 64 -2.49 3.57 20.61
CA THR A 64 -3.85 3.13 20.86
C THR A 64 -4.49 2.62 19.57
N ALA A 65 -5.05 1.42 19.61
CA ALA A 65 -5.82 0.84 18.53
C ALA A 65 -7.26 0.52 18.98
N ILE A 66 -8.19 0.49 18.03
CA ILE A 66 -9.52 -0.08 18.26
C ILE A 66 -9.50 -1.57 17.91
N VAL A 67 -9.78 -2.42 18.89
CA VAL A 67 -9.85 -3.88 18.75
C VAL A 67 -11.20 -4.35 19.25
N LYS A 68 -12.03 -4.91 18.35
CA LYS A 68 -13.40 -5.36 18.68
C LYS A 68 -14.26 -4.27 19.36
N GLY A 69 -14.07 -3.01 18.97
CA GLY A 69 -14.81 -1.86 19.52
C GLY A 69 -14.24 -1.28 20.82
N GLU A 70 -13.15 -1.83 21.35
CA GLU A 70 -12.50 -1.36 22.57
C GLU A 70 -11.17 -0.66 22.27
N PHE A 71 -10.82 0.35 23.07
CA PHE A 71 -9.53 1.01 23.03
C PHE A 71 -8.48 0.11 23.69
N LYS A 72 -7.41 -0.20 22.97
CA LYS A 72 -6.33 -1.05 23.46
C LYS A 72 -4.96 -0.53 23.03
N GLU A 73 -4.03 -0.47 23.97
CA GLU A 73 -2.63 -0.22 23.65
C GLU A 73 -2.02 -1.42 22.91
N MET A 74 -1.31 -1.13 21.81
CA MET A 74 -0.71 -2.12 20.94
C MET A 74 0.71 -1.71 20.57
N LYS A 75 1.61 -2.69 20.48
CA LYS A 75 3.01 -2.50 20.12
C LYS A 75 3.42 -3.49 19.05
N LEU A 76 4.41 -3.12 18.23
CA LEU A 76 4.98 -4.04 17.23
C LEU A 76 5.45 -5.35 17.88
N LYS A 77 6.04 -5.26 19.07
CA LYS A 77 6.58 -6.41 19.82
C LYS A 77 5.53 -7.44 20.22
N ASP A 78 4.25 -7.07 20.27
CA ASP A 78 3.14 -7.98 20.58
C ASP A 78 2.95 -9.04 19.48
N PHE A 79 3.53 -8.81 18.29
CA PHE A 79 3.44 -9.70 17.12
C PHE A 79 4.67 -10.58 16.92
N LEU A 80 5.67 -10.54 17.82
CA LEU A 80 6.82 -11.45 17.73
C LEU A 80 6.35 -12.92 17.76
N GLY A 81 6.97 -13.74 16.90
CA GLY A 81 6.56 -15.12 16.66
C GLY A 81 5.45 -15.29 15.61
N LYS A 82 4.85 -14.21 15.11
CA LYS A 82 3.87 -14.20 14.02
C LYS A 82 4.35 -13.33 12.87
N TYR A 83 3.94 -13.64 11.65
CA TYR A 83 4.04 -12.65 10.58
C TYR A 83 3.03 -11.53 10.83
N LEU A 84 3.38 -10.32 10.40
CA LEU A 84 2.52 -9.15 10.50
C LEU A 84 2.45 -8.45 9.14
N VAL A 85 1.24 -8.29 8.64
CA VAL A 85 0.93 -7.32 7.58
C VAL A 85 0.53 -6.02 8.26
N PHE A 86 1.40 -5.02 8.19
CA PHE A 86 1.16 -3.69 8.74
C PHE A 86 0.95 -2.72 7.59
N PHE A 87 -0.21 -2.09 7.49
CA PHE A 87 -0.51 -1.21 6.37
C PHE A 87 -1.13 0.11 6.80
N PHE A 88 -0.73 1.17 6.12
CA PHE A 88 -1.26 2.51 6.26
C PHE A 88 -2.34 2.78 5.22
N TYR A 89 -3.33 3.58 5.59
CA TYR A 89 -4.30 4.14 4.66
C TYR A 89 -4.45 5.65 4.91
N PRO A 90 -4.77 6.46 3.88
CA PRO A 90 -4.78 7.91 4.00
C PRO A 90 -5.62 8.47 5.16
N LEU A 91 -6.94 8.27 5.12
CA LEU A 91 -7.89 8.91 6.03
C LEU A 91 -9.17 8.09 6.19
N ASP A 92 -9.76 8.14 7.38
CA ASP A 92 -11.11 7.67 7.68
C ASP A 92 -12.17 8.42 6.85
N PHE A 93 -13.33 7.80 6.63
CA PHE A 93 -14.47 8.38 5.88
C PHE A 93 -14.18 8.82 4.44
N THR A 94 -13.17 8.23 3.79
CA THR A 94 -12.85 8.45 2.37
C THR A 94 -13.26 7.26 1.48
N PHE A 95 -12.81 7.23 0.21
CA PHE A 95 -13.40 6.37 -0.82
C PHE A 95 -12.78 4.97 -0.93
N VAL A 96 -11.47 4.88 -1.17
CA VAL A 96 -10.78 3.58 -1.39
C VAL A 96 -10.40 2.92 -0.07
N CYS A 97 -10.09 3.70 0.97
CA CYS A 97 -9.68 3.20 2.29
C CYS A 97 -10.65 2.16 2.90
N PRO A 98 -11.99 2.37 2.92
CA PRO A 98 -12.89 1.39 3.51
C PRO A 98 -12.89 0.06 2.74
N THR A 99 -12.66 0.07 1.43
CA THR A 99 -12.67 -1.16 0.62
C THR A 99 -11.48 -2.05 0.97
N GLU A 100 -10.29 -1.46 1.20
CA GLU A 100 -9.08 -2.19 1.58
C GLU A 100 -9.21 -2.79 2.99
N ILE A 101 -9.64 -2.00 3.97
CA ILE A 101 -9.81 -2.43 5.36
C ILE A 101 -10.82 -3.57 5.45
N VAL A 102 -11.97 -3.43 4.77
CA VAL A 102 -13.01 -4.46 4.72
C VAL A 102 -12.49 -5.73 4.05
N ALA A 103 -11.77 -5.63 2.94
CA ALA A 103 -11.25 -6.80 2.23
C ALA A 103 -10.27 -7.62 3.09
N PHE A 104 -9.35 -6.96 3.82
CA PHE A 104 -8.47 -7.64 4.78
C PHE A 104 -9.23 -8.18 5.99
N SER A 105 -10.19 -7.43 6.52
CA SER A 105 -11.01 -7.83 7.67
C SER A 105 -11.84 -9.08 7.39
N ASP A 106 -12.47 -9.15 6.22
CA ASP A 106 -13.33 -10.27 5.83
C ASP A 106 -12.50 -11.53 5.54
N ARG A 107 -11.26 -11.37 5.06
CA ARG A 107 -10.32 -12.47 4.74
C ARG A 107 -9.26 -12.73 5.81
N ILE A 108 -9.37 -12.13 6.99
CA ILE A 108 -8.36 -12.25 8.06
C ILE A 108 -8.06 -13.70 8.48
N GLN A 109 -9.04 -14.59 8.31
CA GLN A 109 -8.88 -16.00 8.65
C GLN A 109 -7.85 -16.71 7.76
N GLU A 110 -7.70 -16.28 6.50
CA GLU A 110 -6.67 -16.81 5.60
C GLU A 110 -5.26 -16.49 6.11
N PHE A 111 -5.06 -15.29 6.66
CA PHE A 111 -3.80 -14.87 7.26
C PHE A 111 -3.56 -15.58 8.60
N ARG A 112 -4.57 -15.65 9.47
CA ARG A 112 -4.45 -16.32 10.78
C ARG A 112 -4.18 -17.82 10.65
N ALA A 113 -4.73 -18.47 9.63
CA ALA A 113 -4.47 -19.88 9.33
C ALA A 113 -2.99 -20.17 9.04
N ILE A 114 -2.24 -19.18 8.55
CA ILE A 114 -0.79 -19.26 8.30
C ILE A 114 0.01 -18.45 9.33
N ASN A 115 -0.48 -18.32 10.57
CA ASN A 115 0.19 -17.61 11.67
C ASN A 115 0.60 -16.16 11.33
N THR A 116 -0.31 -15.44 10.67
CA THR A 116 -0.14 -14.04 10.27
C THR A 116 -1.28 -13.18 10.81
N GLU A 117 -0.95 -12.02 11.37
CA GLU A 117 -1.93 -10.99 11.74
C GLU A 117 -1.87 -9.80 10.78
N VAL A 118 -2.92 -8.99 10.80
CA VAL A 118 -3.04 -7.79 9.97
C VAL A 118 -3.42 -6.62 10.87
N VAL A 119 -2.73 -5.49 10.72
CA VAL A 119 -3.02 -4.23 11.42
C VAL A 119 -3.09 -3.10 10.40
N ALA A 120 -4.18 -2.32 10.44
CA ALA A 120 -4.33 -1.10 9.66
C ALA A 120 -3.96 0.11 10.51
N CYS A 121 -3.43 1.16 9.91
CA CYS A 121 -3.02 2.39 10.59
C CYS A 121 -3.38 3.63 9.76
N SER A 122 -3.85 4.70 10.40
CA SER A 122 -3.88 6.04 9.81
C SER A 122 -3.56 7.10 10.86
N ILE A 123 -3.49 8.36 10.43
CA ILE A 123 -3.26 9.51 11.32
C ILE A 123 -4.50 9.92 12.12
N ASP A 124 -5.66 9.30 11.84
CA ASP A 124 -6.92 9.61 12.52
C ASP A 124 -6.91 9.18 13.99
N SER A 125 -7.71 9.85 14.81
CA SER A 125 -7.83 9.52 16.24
C SER A 125 -8.54 8.17 16.47
N PRO A 126 -8.30 7.48 17.60
CA PRO A 126 -9.00 6.22 17.87
C PRO A 126 -10.52 6.43 18.06
N PHE A 127 -10.95 7.65 18.41
CA PHE A 127 -12.37 8.01 18.48
C PHE A 127 -13.00 8.07 17.08
N THR A 128 -12.27 8.61 16.11
CA THR A 128 -12.70 8.64 14.69
C THR A 128 -12.84 7.22 14.16
N HIS A 129 -11.86 6.36 14.44
CA HIS A 129 -11.93 4.93 14.08
C HIS A 129 -13.18 4.26 14.63
N LEU A 130 -13.48 4.45 15.92
CA LEU A 130 -14.66 3.87 16.55
C LEU A 130 -15.96 4.38 15.91
N ALA A 131 -16.04 5.68 15.61
CA ALA A 131 -17.18 6.24 14.90
C ALA A 131 -17.34 5.63 13.49
N TRP A 132 -16.23 5.39 12.78
CA TRP A 132 -16.25 4.82 11.44
C TRP A 132 -16.61 3.33 11.41
N ILE A 133 -16.16 2.57 12.42
CA ILE A 133 -16.59 1.19 12.68
C ILE A 133 -18.10 1.12 12.94
N ASN A 134 -18.63 2.07 13.73
CA ASN A 134 -20.06 2.15 14.04
C ASN A 134 -20.92 2.63 12.85
N THR A 135 -20.29 3.14 11.79
CA THR A 135 -20.98 3.57 10.58
C THR A 135 -21.24 2.36 9.67
N PRO A 136 -22.48 2.13 9.18
CA PRO A 136 -22.78 1.00 8.31
C PRO A 136 -22.04 1.06 6.96
N ARG A 137 -21.61 -0.11 6.46
CA ARG A 137 -20.94 -0.24 5.14
C ARG A 137 -21.73 0.39 3.99
N LYS A 138 -23.07 0.34 4.04
CA LYS A 138 -23.97 0.90 3.01
C LYS A 138 -23.85 2.41 2.82
N VAL A 139 -23.33 3.13 3.82
CA VAL A 139 -23.14 4.59 3.77
C VAL A 139 -21.65 4.97 3.83
N GLY A 140 -20.75 4.05 3.46
CA GLY A 140 -19.30 4.31 3.42
C GLY A 140 -18.56 4.10 4.75
N GLY A 141 -19.22 3.49 5.74
CA GLY A 141 -18.56 3.05 6.97
C GLY A 141 -17.86 1.70 6.86
N LEU A 142 -17.27 1.22 7.95
CA LEU A 142 -16.61 -0.10 7.98
C LEU A 142 -17.56 -1.21 8.47
N GLY A 143 -18.53 -0.87 9.31
CA GLY A 143 -19.25 -1.86 10.11
C GLY A 143 -18.31 -2.67 11.03
N PRO A 144 -18.76 -3.83 11.53
CA PRO A 144 -17.90 -4.72 12.31
C PRO A 144 -16.66 -5.15 11.51
N ILE A 145 -15.49 -5.02 12.13
CA ILE A 145 -14.19 -5.42 11.57
C ILE A 145 -13.44 -6.36 12.52
N ASN A 146 -12.58 -7.19 11.93
CA ASN A 146 -11.86 -8.27 12.62
C ASN A 146 -10.36 -8.01 12.77
N ILE A 147 -9.90 -6.84 12.32
CA ILE A 147 -8.51 -6.37 12.39
C ILE A 147 -8.43 -5.09 13.24
N PRO A 148 -7.31 -4.85 13.93
CA PRO A 148 -7.07 -3.61 14.67
C PRO A 148 -6.94 -2.40 13.73
N LEU A 149 -7.48 -1.25 14.14
CA LEU A 149 -7.18 0.06 13.57
C LEU A 149 -6.32 0.85 14.55
N LEU A 150 -5.05 1.04 14.22
CA LEU A 150 -4.07 1.78 15.00
C LEU A 150 -4.13 3.27 14.65
N SER A 151 -4.10 4.11 15.68
CA SER A 151 -4.09 5.56 15.53
C SER A 151 -2.67 6.13 15.64
N ASP A 152 -2.27 6.96 14.68
CA ASP A 152 -1.00 7.67 14.62
C ASP A 152 -1.20 9.19 14.60
N VAL A 153 -1.92 9.75 15.58
CA VAL A 153 -2.21 11.21 15.66
C VAL A 153 -0.96 12.08 15.69
N THR A 154 0.19 11.53 16.11
CA THR A 154 1.46 12.27 16.16
C THR A 154 2.23 12.25 14.83
N HIS A 155 1.78 11.44 13.88
CA HIS A 155 2.40 11.17 12.58
C HIS A 155 3.78 10.52 12.69
N GLN A 156 4.21 10.13 13.89
CA GLN A 156 5.55 9.61 14.13
C GLN A 156 5.73 8.24 13.50
N ILE A 157 4.69 7.39 13.55
CA ILE A 157 4.75 6.04 12.98
C ILE A 157 4.79 6.15 11.44
N ALA A 158 3.95 6.99 10.85
CA ALA A 158 3.93 7.25 9.42
C ALA A 158 5.26 7.82 8.89
N LYS A 159 5.89 8.72 9.66
CA LYS A 159 7.23 9.28 9.34
C LYS A 159 8.33 8.24 9.47
N ASP A 160 8.32 7.44 10.53
CA ASP A 160 9.30 6.37 10.74
C ASP A 160 9.26 5.31 9.64
N TYR A 161 8.06 5.03 9.12
CA TYR A 161 7.86 4.12 7.99
C TYR A 161 8.01 4.80 6.61
N GLY A 162 8.18 6.12 6.56
CA GLY A 162 8.43 6.86 5.30
C GLY A 162 7.21 6.98 4.38
N VAL A 163 5.99 6.92 4.92
CA VAL A 163 4.74 6.96 4.15
C VAL A 163 3.94 8.25 4.33
N TYR A 164 4.43 9.17 5.17
CA TYR A 164 3.79 10.46 5.43
C TYR A 164 4.03 11.45 4.28
N LEU A 165 2.96 12.08 3.79
CA LEU A 165 3.01 13.13 2.78
C LEU A 165 2.94 14.49 3.48
N GLU A 166 4.10 15.14 3.64
CA GLU A 166 4.22 16.43 4.36
C GLU A 166 3.27 17.51 3.81
N ASP A 167 3.07 17.55 2.49
CA ASP A 167 2.20 18.53 1.83
C ASP A 167 0.70 18.30 2.06
N LEU A 168 0.29 17.05 2.33
CA LEU A 168 -1.12 16.67 2.47
C LEU A 168 -1.54 16.41 3.92
N GLY A 169 -0.58 16.18 4.83
CA GLY A 169 -0.86 15.94 6.23
C GLY A 169 -1.38 14.54 6.57
N HIS A 170 -1.27 13.58 5.65
CA HIS A 170 -1.70 12.19 5.85
C HIS A 170 -0.78 11.22 5.11
N THR A 171 -1.03 9.90 5.21
CA THR A 171 -0.17 8.91 4.54
C THR A 171 -0.58 8.66 3.10
N LEU A 172 0.35 8.14 2.30
CA LEU A 172 0.02 7.35 1.10
C LEU A 172 -0.40 5.92 1.49
N ARG A 173 -0.65 5.05 0.50
CA ARG A 173 -1.03 3.64 0.71
C ARG A 173 0.20 2.74 0.86
N GLY A 174 0.81 2.74 2.04
CA GLY A 174 1.97 1.89 2.36
C GLY A 174 1.58 0.56 3.00
N LEU A 175 2.16 -0.56 2.60
CA LEU A 175 1.98 -1.88 3.20
C LEU A 175 3.34 -2.52 3.44
N PHE A 176 3.50 -3.13 4.60
CA PHE A 176 4.72 -3.73 5.09
C PHE A 176 4.46 -5.17 5.53
N ILE A 177 5.29 -6.11 5.08
CA ILE A 177 5.28 -7.49 5.58
C ILE A 177 6.48 -7.69 6.50
N ILE A 178 6.21 -8.01 7.76
CA ILE A 178 7.19 -8.18 8.83
C ILE A 178 7.16 -9.65 9.26
N ASP A 179 8.33 -10.29 9.36
CA ASP A 179 8.41 -11.70 9.76
C ASP A 179 8.30 -11.92 11.29
N GLY A 180 8.22 -13.18 11.71
CA GLY A 180 8.11 -13.56 13.12
C GLY A 180 9.30 -13.14 14.00
N ARG A 181 10.41 -12.67 13.43
CA ARG A 181 11.57 -12.13 14.16
C ARG A 181 11.55 -10.59 14.22
N GLY A 182 10.51 -9.96 13.68
CA GLY A 182 10.40 -8.51 13.57
C GLY A 182 11.23 -7.92 12.42
N ILE A 183 11.66 -8.72 11.44
CA ILE A 183 12.44 -8.24 10.29
C ILE A 183 11.50 -7.83 9.16
N LEU A 184 11.72 -6.65 8.60
CA LEU A 184 10.95 -6.15 7.45
C LEU A 184 11.36 -6.91 6.17
N ARG A 185 10.38 -7.54 5.51
CA ARG A 185 10.60 -8.40 4.34
C ARG A 185 10.16 -7.77 3.03
N GLN A 186 9.13 -6.93 3.07
CA GLN A 186 8.52 -6.38 1.86
C GLN A 186 7.85 -5.03 2.14
N ILE A 187 7.89 -4.15 1.13
CA ILE A 187 7.25 -2.84 1.12
C ILE A 187 6.48 -2.69 -0.19
N THR A 188 5.18 -2.40 -0.10
CA THR A 188 4.35 -1.93 -1.23
C THR A 188 3.90 -0.52 -0.95
N MET A 189 4.09 0.40 -1.89
CA MET A 189 3.60 1.78 -1.79
C MET A 189 2.81 2.12 -3.05
N ASN A 190 1.53 2.44 -2.87
CA ASN A 190 0.66 2.91 -3.94
C ASN A 190 0.37 4.40 -3.77
N ASP A 191 0.18 5.09 -4.90
CA ASP A 191 -0.43 6.40 -4.93
C ASP A 191 -1.91 6.33 -4.46
N LEU A 192 -2.48 7.49 -4.12
CA LEU A 192 -3.80 7.63 -3.51
C LEU A 192 -4.97 6.99 -4.28
N PRO A 193 -5.07 7.06 -5.63
CA PRO A 193 -6.25 6.59 -6.34
C PRO A 193 -6.32 5.07 -6.53
N VAL A 194 -5.24 4.32 -6.27
CA VAL A 194 -5.16 2.88 -6.59
C VAL A 194 -5.07 2.01 -5.33
N GLY A 195 -6.10 1.20 -5.09
CA GLY A 195 -6.13 0.23 -3.98
C GLY A 195 -5.15 -0.95 -4.16
N ARG A 196 -4.82 -1.60 -3.05
CA ARG A 196 -3.92 -2.77 -2.99
C ARG A 196 -4.67 -4.09 -3.17
N SER A 197 -3.91 -5.16 -3.41
CA SER A 197 -4.44 -6.51 -3.57
C SER A 197 -4.18 -7.38 -2.32
N VAL A 198 -5.26 -7.95 -1.76
CA VAL A 198 -5.19 -8.93 -0.67
C VAL A 198 -4.57 -10.24 -1.15
N ASP A 199 -4.88 -10.67 -2.38
CA ASP A 199 -4.35 -11.91 -2.95
C ASP A 199 -2.84 -11.87 -3.12
N GLU A 200 -2.31 -10.75 -3.60
CA GLU A 200 -0.87 -10.59 -3.75
C GLU A 200 -0.18 -10.53 -2.38
N THR A 201 -0.80 -9.87 -1.40
CA THR A 201 -0.28 -9.82 -0.04
C THR A 201 -0.21 -11.22 0.57
N LEU A 202 -1.27 -12.02 0.43
CA LEU A 202 -1.31 -13.40 0.90
C LEU A 202 -0.25 -14.27 0.21
N ARG A 203 -0.10 -14.13 -1.12
CA ARG A 203 0.92 -14.85 -1.90
C ARG A 203 2.34 -14.53 -1.41
N LEU A 204 2.62 -13.26 -1.13
CA LEU A 204 3.93 -12.83 -0.63
C LEU A 204 4.22 -13.39 0.77
N VAL A 205 3.24 -13.36 1.68
CA VAL A 205 3.39 -13.98 3.02
C VAL A 205 3.71 -15.48 2.89
N GLN A 206 2.95 -16.20 2.06
CA GLN A 206 3.18 -17.63 1.82
C GLN A 206 4.57 -17.90 1.21
N ALA A 207 5.02 -17.06 0.29
CA ALA A 207 6.35 -17.18 -0.32
C ALA A 207 7.46 -17.01 0.72
N PHE A 208 7.41 -15.96 1.54
CA PHE A 208 8.42 -15.76 2.58
C PHE A 208 8.46 -16.89 3.60
N GLN A 209 7.28 -17.38 4.03
CA GLN A 209 7.20 -18.52 4.94
C GLN A 209 7.77 -19.80 4.32
N TYR A 210 7.55 -20.02 3.01
CA TYR A 210 8.16 -21.14 2.31
C TYR A 210 9.68 -21.02 2.30
N THR A 211 10.23 -19.86 1.90
CA THR A 211 11.69 -19.66 1.86
C THR A 211 12.34 -19.77 3.24
N ASP A 212 11.67 -19.28 4.30
CA ASP A 212 12.18 -19.33 5.67
C ASP A 212 12.23 -20.78 6.20
N LYS A 213 11.31 -21.65 5.75
CA LYS A 213 11.24 -23.05 6.16
C LYS A 213 12.14 -23.98 5.33
N HIS A 214 12.23 -23.75 4.03
CA HIS A 214 12.84 -24.70 3.09
C HIS A 214 14.24 -24.29 2.61
N GLY A 215 14.62 -23.01 2.72
CA GLY A 215 15.92 -22.51 2.24
C GLY A 215 16.08 -22.47 0.71
N GLU A 216 15.02 -22.81 -0.03
CA GLU A 216 14.90 -22.58 -1.48
C GLU A 216 14.40 -21.16 -1.76
N VAL A 217 14.44 -20.74 -3.04
CA VAL A 217 13.89 -19.45 -3.47
C VAL A 217 12.69 -19.62 -4.40
N CYS A 218 11.73 -18.68 -4.28
CA CYS A 218 10.50 -18.67 -5.06
C CYS A 218 10.70 -17.85 -6.36
N PRO A 219 10.40 -18.41 -7.55
CA PRO A 219 10.47 -17.69 -8.83
C PRO A 219 9.36 -16.64 -8.99
N ALA A 220 9.41 -15.87 -10.08
CA ALA A 220 8.40 -14.87 -10.41
C ALA A 220 7.00 -15.51 -10.52
N GLY A 221 6.00 -14.87 -9.90
CA GLY A 221 4.62 -15.36 -9.89
C GLY A 221 4.39 -16.64 -9.08
N TRP A 222 5.35 -17.09 -8.27
CA TRP A 222 5.20 -18.30 -7.46
C TRP A 222 3.95 -18.27 -6.58
N LYS A 223 3.25 -19.40 -6.54
CA LYS A 223 2.12 -19.70 -5.65
C LYS A 223 2.38 -21.04 -4.96
N PRO A 224 1.70 -21.35 -3.84
CA PRO A 224 1.82 -22.65 -3.18
C PRO A 224 1.65 -23.82 -4.16
N GLY A 225 2.59 -24.77 -4.12
CA GLY A 225 2.67 -25.90 -5.06
C GLY A 225 3.48 -25.63 -6.33
N GLY A 226 3.86 -24.37 -6.59
CA GLY A 226 4.74 -24.00 -7.70
C GLY A 226 6.19 -24.45 -7.48
N ALA A 227 6.89 -24.70 -8.59
CA ALA A 227 8.30 -25.07 -8.57
C ALA A 227 9.19 -23.97 -7.97
N THR A 228 10.28 -24.39 -7.34
CA THR A 228 11.23 -23.54 -6.61
C THR A 228 12.66 -23.81 -7.07
N ILE A 229 13.59 -22.94 -6.69
CA ILE A 229 14.98 -23.01 -7.09
C ILE A 229 15.85 -23.20 -5.86
N ILE A 230 16.72 -24.22 -5.89
CA ILE A 230 17.78 -24.38 -4.89
C ILE A 230 18.86 -23.32 -5.19
N PRO A 231 19.20 -22.42 -4.25
CA PRO A 231 20.14 -21.32 -4.50
C PRO A 231 21.61 -21.80 -4.47
N ASN A 232 21.92 -22.77 -5.33
CA ASN A 232 23.26 -23.31 -5.55
C ASN A 232 23.54 -23.34 -7.08
N PRO A 233 24.76 -22.98 -7.54
CA PRO A 233 25.09 -22.90 -8.96
C PRO A 233 24.82 -24.19 -9.76
N GLU A 234 24.97 -25.36 -9.16
CA GLU A 234 24.77 -26.66 -9.79
C GLU A 234 23.31 -27.10 -9.67
N ASP A 235 22.75 -27.08 -8.45
CA ASP A 235 21.39 -27.59 -8.22
C ASP A 235 20.29 -26.75 -8.86
N LYS A 236 20.53 -25.44 -9.09
CA LYS A 236 19.56 -24.58 -9.78
C LYS A 236 19.21 -25.10 -11.18
N LEU A 237 20.11 -25.84 -11.82
CA LEU A 237 19.91 -26.40 -13.16
C LEU A 237 18.72 -27.36 -13.20
N LYS A 238 18.37 -28.02 -12.09
CA LYS A 238 17.20 -28.90 -11.97
C LYS A 238 15.88 -28.15 -12.21
N TYR A 239 15.81 -26.87 -11.81
CA TYR A 239 14.66 -26.03 -12.09
C TYR A 239 14.66 -25.57 -13.56
N PHE A 240 15.79 -25.04 -14.03
CA PHE A 240 15.90 -24.48 -15.38
C PHE A 240 15.78 -25.53 -16.49
N SER A 241 16.14 -26.79 -16.24
CA SER A 241 15.90 -27.86 -17.21
C SER A 241 14.41 -28.15 -17.37
N LYS A 242 13.64 -28.18 -16.27
CA LYS A 242 12.20 -28.47 -16.28
C LYS A 242 11.34 -27.36 -16.87
N MET A 243 11.80 -26.10 -16.82
CA MET A 243 11.02 -24.95 -17.30
C MET A 243 11.20 -24.66 -18.79
N ASN A 244 12.18 -25.30 -19.43
CA ASN A 244 12.50 -25.12 -20.85
C ASN A 244 12.23 -26.38 -21.69
N GLU A 245 11.42 -27.31 -21.16
CA GLU A 245 10.79 -28.42 -21.90
C GLU A 245 9.39 -27.99 -22.34
#